data_AF-A0A5A9X956-F1
#
_entry.id   AF-A0A5A9X956-F1
#
_cell.length_a   1.000
_cell.length_b   1.000
_cell.length_c   1.000
_cell.angle_alpha   90.00
_cell.angle_beta   90.00
_cell.angle_gamma   90.00
#
_symmetry.space_group_name_H-M   'P 1'
#
loop_
_entity.id
_entity.type
_entity.pdbx_description
1 polymer ?
#
loop_
_entity_poly.entity_id
_entity_poly.type
_entity_poly.pdbx_seq_one_letter_code
_entity_poly.pdbx_strand_id
1 'polypeptide(L)'
;MVKEVMKVTGGVLLGIVCVLVLTWLFMGNDFFMYKFFAPKTEAVRRQTLEQSKSYNQGMVQEIQNMQFDYINASPEHKAALASIILHRVADYGEEKLPADLRQFINGLKAGGL
;
A
#
# COMPACT_ATOMS: atom_id res chain seq x y z
N MET A 1 45.00 -52.22 11.07
CA MET A 1 45.17 -50.78 11.37
C MET A 1 44.77 -49.89 10.20
N VAL A 2 45.44 -49.97 9.04
CA VAL A 2 45.17 -49.11 7.85
C VAL A 2 43.72 -49.19 7.31
N LYS A 3 43.10 -50.38 7.28
CA LYS A 3 41.71 -50.55 6.83
C LYS A 3 40.67 -49.89 7.74
N GLU A 4 40.90 -49.89 9.06
CA GLU A 4 39.98 -49.27 10.02
C GLU A 4 40.10 -47.74 9.97
N VAL A 5 41.32 -47.22 9.84
CA VAL A 5 41.54 -45.78 9.62
C VAL A 5 40.87 -45.30 8.32
N MET A 6 40.96 -46.06 7.22
CA MET A 6 40.27 -45.71 5.97
C MET A 6 38.75 -45.69 6.09
N LYS A 7 38.15 -46.64 6.82
CA LYS A 7 36.69 -46.66 7.05
C LYS A 7 36.23 -45.47 7.86
N VAL A 8 36.97 -45.12 8.91
CA VAL A 8 36.66 -43.95 9.76
C VAL A 8 36.79 -42.66 8.95
N THR A 9 37.90 -42.47 8.23
CA THR A 9 38.09 -41.28 7.38
C THR A 9 37.05 -41.19 6.27
N GLY A 10 36.70 -42.31 5.63
CA GLY A 10 35.63 -42.37 4.62
C GLY A 10 34.25 -42.02 5.19
N GLY A 11 33.93 -42.53 6.38
CA GLY A 11 32.67 -42.21 7.07
C GLY A 11 32.57 -40.73 7.46
N VAL A 12 33.67 -40.13 7.93
CA VAL A 12 33.73 -38.70 8.26
C VAL A 12 33.54 -37.84 7.00
N LEU A 13 34.23 -38.16 5.90
CA LEU A 13 34.07 -37.48 4.62
C LEU A 13 32.63 -37.57 4.10
N LEU A 14 32.01 -38.75 4.17
CA LEU A 14 30.62 -38.95 3.78
C LEU A 14 29.68 -38.09 4.63
N GLY A 15 29.90 -38.04 5.94
CA GLY A 15 29.13 -37.21 6.86
C GLY A 15 29.21 -35.72 6.50
N ILE A 16 30.41 -35.21 6.18
CA ILE A 16 30.60 -33.82 5.76
C ILE A 16 29.86 -33.54 4.44
N VAL A 17 29.96 -34.43 3.46
CA VAL A 17 29.25 -34.29 2.19
C VAL A 17 27.74 -34.27 2.39
N CYS A 18 27.20 -35.15 3.24
CA CYS A 18 25.77 -35.15 3.57
C CYS A 18 25.31 -33.83 4.19
N VAL A 19 26.08 -33.26 5.12
CA VAL A 19 25.75 -31.95 5.74
C VAL A 19 25.76 -30.82 4.71
N LEU A 20 26.73 -30.81 3.79
CA LEU A 20 26.81 -29.80 2.73
C LEU A 20 25.62 -29.90 1.76
N VAL A 21 25.26 -31.12 1.34
CA VAL A 21 24.10 -31.35 0.46
C VAL A 21 22.80 -30.93 1.14
N LEU A 22 22.61 -31.27 2.41
CA LEU A 22 21.43 -30.84 3.17
C LEU A 22 21.36 -29.32 3.28
N THR A 23 22.48 -28.67 3.64
CA THR A 23 22.54 -27.20 3.75
C THR A 23 22.21 -26.53 2.42
N TRP A 24 22.73 -27.06 1.30
CA TRP A 24 22.44 -26.56 -0.04
C TRP A 24 20.96 -26.71 -0.41
N LEU A 25 20.33 -27.84 -0.08
CA LEU A 25 18.90 -28.05 -0.30
C LEU A 25 18.03 -27.06 0.50
N PHE A 26 18.36 -26.83 1.78
CA PHE A 26 17.63 -25.89 2.61
C PHE A 26 17.81 -24.44 2.13
N MET A 27 19.04 -24.00 1.86
CA MET A 27 19.32 -22.64 1.38
C MET A 27 18.79 -22.38 -0.03
N GLY A 28 18.90 -23.38 -0.93
CA GLY A 28 18.38 -23.28 -2.28
C GLY A 28 16.86 -23.10 -2.28
N ASN A 29 16.15 -23.89 -1.49
CA ASN A 29 14.70 -23.79 -1.37
C ASN A 29 14.26 -22.38 -0.90
N ASP A 30 14.94 -21.82 0.10
CA ASP A 30 14.61 -20.49 0.63
C ASP A 30 14.86 -19.38 -0.41
N PHE A 31 15.95 -19.47 -1.18
CA PHE A 31 16.25 -18.55 -2.27
C PHE A 31 15.23 -18.64 -3.42
N PHE A 32 14.80 -19.86 -3.79
CA PHE A 32 13.78 -20.07 -4.82
C PHE A 32 12.41 -19.53 -4.37
N MET A 33 12.03 -19.76 -3.12
CA MET A 33 10.80 -19.22 -2.53
C MET A 33 10.85 -17.69 -2.49
N TYR A 34 11.96 -17.09 -2.01
CA TYR A 34 12.13 -15.65 -2.01
C TYR A 34 12.00 -15.05 -3.42
N LYS A 35 12.68 -15.62 -4.42
CA LYS A 35 12.60 -15.13 -5.81
C LYS A 35 11.19 -15.19 -6.38
N PHE A 36 10.35 -16.14 -5.95
CA PHE A 36 8.97 -16.27 -6.40
C PHE A 36 7.99 -15.37 -5.64
N PHE A 37 8.18 -15.18 -4.34
CA PHE A 37 7.28 -14.38 -3.49
C PHE A 37 7.64 -12.90 -3.41
N ALA A 38 8.92 -12.53 -3.42
CA ALA A 38 9.37 -11.14 -3.40
C ALA A 38 8.76 -10.25 -4.50
N PRO A 39 8.64 -10.67 -5.77
CA PRO A 39 7.98 -9.83 -6.77
C PRO A 39 6.48 -9.67 -6.48
N LYS A 40 5.83 -10.67 -5.89
CA LYS A 40 4.40 -10.60 -5.55
C LYS A 40 4.16 -9.64 -4.37
N THR A 41 5.02 -9.65 -3.37
CA THR A 41 4.91 -8.73 -2.22
C THR A 41 5.14 -7.29 -2.63
N GLU A 42 6.13 -7.04 -3.50
CA GLU A 42 6.37 -5.69 -4.05
C GLU A 42 5.24 -5.23 -4.98
N ALA A 43 4.68 -6.12 -5.81
CA ALA A 43 3.54 -5.80 -6.65
C ALA A 43 2.31 -5.43 -5.82
N VAL A 44 2.00 -6.17 -4.74
CA VAL A 44 0.90 -5.85 -3.82
C VAL A 44 1.15 -4.49 -3.15
N ARG A 45 2.36 -4.25 -2.62
CA ARG A 45 2.72 -2.96 -2.03
C ARG A 45 2.50 -1.81 -3.01
N ARG A 46 2.99 -1.95 -4.24
CA ARG A 46 2.81 -0.96 -5.30
C ARG A 46 1.33 -0.74 -5.62
N GLN A 47 0.56 -1.81 -5.79
CA GLN A 47 -0.87 -1.72 -6.07
C GLN A 47 -1.63 -1.00 -4.95
N THR A 48 -1.35 -1.30 -3.68
CA THR A 48 -1.99 -0.61 -2.55
C THR A 48 -1.63 0.88 -2.52
N LEU A 49 -0.38 1.23 -2.81
CA LEU A 49 0.04 2.63 -2.91
C LEU A 49 -0.62 3.35 -4.09
N GLU A 50 -0.68 2.70 -5.26
CA GLU A 50 -1.35 3.24 -6.45
C GLU A 50 -2.85 3.41 -6.22
N GLN A 51 -3.51 2.45 -5.58
CA GLN A 51 -4.92 2.52 -5.17
C GLN A 51 -5.17 3.64 -4.17
N SER A 52 -4.28 3.81 -3.19
CA SER A 52 -4.37 4.92 -2.22
C SER A 52 -4.22 6.28 -2.92
N LYS A 53 -3.27 6.39 -3.86
CA LYS A 53 -3.07 7.61 -4.65
C LYS A 53 -4.26 7.91 -5.56
N SER A 54 -4.75 6.91 -6.31
CA SER A 54 -5.90 7.07 -7.20
C SER A 54 -7.17 7.39 -6.42
N TYR A 55 -7.34 6.79 -5.23
CA TYR A 55 -8.41 7.13 -4.31
C TYR A 55 -8.34 8.59 -3.86
N ASN A 56 -7.18 9.06 -3.39
CA ASN A 56 -7.02 10.47 -2.97
C ASN A 56 -7.28 11.43 -4.14
N GLN A 57 -6.74 11.14 -5.31
CA GLN A 57 -6.95 11.97 -6.50
C GLN A 57 -8.42 11.99 -6.94
N GLY A 58 -9.09 10.84 -6.94
CA GLY A 58 -10.50 10.72 -7.25
C GLY A 58 -11.38 11.49 -6.26
N MET A 59 -11.06 11.41 -4.96
CA MET A 59 -11.79 12.14 -3.93
C MET A 59 -11.63 13.66 -4.07
N VAL A 60 -10.40 14.13 -4.34
CA VAL A 60 -10.15 15.56 -4.61
C VAL A 60 -10.95 16.03 -5.82
N GLN A 61 -10.95 15.26 -6.91
CA GLN A 61 -11.71 15.59 -8.11
C GLN A 61 -13.22 15.62 -7.86
N GLU A 62 -13.74 14.67 -7.09
CA GLU A 62 -15.15 14.63 -6.72
C GLU A 62 -15.55 15.86 -5.89
N ILE A 63 -14.75 16.24 -4.90
CA ILE A 63 -15.00 17.42 -4.08
C ILE A 63 -14.93 18.70 -4.91
N GLN A 64 -14.01 18.76 -5.87
CA GLN A 64 -13.93 19.87 -6.81
C GLN A 64 -15.15 19.96 -7.73
N ASN A 65 -15.67 18.83 -8.21
CA ASN A 65 -16.92 18.80 -8.97
C ASN A 65 -18.10 19.28 -8.13
N MET A 66 -18.22 18.83 -6.88
CA MET A 66 -19.27 19.31 -5.98
C MET A 66 -19.13 20.81 -5.66
N GLN A 67 -17.91 21.35 -5.60
CA GLN A 67 -17.69 22.79 -5.49
C GLN A 67 -18.25 23.53 -6.71
N PHE A 68 -18.00 23.04 -7.93
CA PHE A 68 -18.59 23.62 -9.14
C PHE A 68 -20.13 23.55 -9.11
N ASP A 69 -20.70 22.42 -8.68
CA ASP A 69 -22.14 22.27 -8.52
C ASP A 69 -22.69 23.26 -7.49
N TYR A 70 -22.02 23.45 -6.36
CA TYR A 70 -22.41 24.44 -5.34
C TYR A 70 -22.38 25.88 -5.88
N ILE A 71 -21.38 26.23 -6.68
CA ILE A 71 -21.27 27.57 -7.27
C ILE A 71 -22.43 27.82 -8.23
N ASN A 72 -22.77 26.83 -9.05
CA ASN A 72 -23.81 26.92 -10.09
C ASN A 72 -25.23 26.65 -9.58
N ALA A 73 -25.40 26.13 -8.37
CA ALA A 73 -26.70 25.79 -7.81
C ALA A 73 -27.55 27.02 -7.45
N SER A 74 -28.87 26.86 -7.51
CA SER A 74 -29.81 27.85 -6.98
C SER A 74 -29.63 27.99 -5.46
N PRO A 75 -29.97 29.16 -4.87
CA PRO A 75 -29.80 29.40 -3.43
C PRO A 75 -30.47 28.35 -2.53
N GLU A 76 -31.60 27.81 -2.98
CA GLU A 76 -32.38 26.77 -2.30
C GLU A 76 -31.62 25.43 -2.21
N HIS A 77 -30.78 25.12 -3.20
CA HIS A 77 -30.00 23.87 -3.24
C HIS A 77 -28.61 23.99 -2.63
N LYS A 78 -28.09 25.21 -2.48
CA LYS A 78 -26.76 25.46 -1.89
C LYS A 78 -26.65 24.92 -0.47
N ALA A 79 -27.67 25.11 0.37
CA ALA A 79 -27.63 24.63 1.76
C ALA A 79 -27.52 23.10 1.85
N ALA A 80 -28.27 22.38 1.02
CA ALA A 80 -28.21 20.92 0.97
C ALA A 80 -26.87 20.43 0.41
N LEU A 81 -26.37 21.05 -0.66
CA LEU A 81 -25.05 20.74 -1.23
C LEU A 81 -23.92 20.99 -0.25
N ALA A 82 -23.96 22.11 0.48
CA ALA A 82 -22.97 22.39 1.52
C ALA A 82 -22.95 21.29 2.59
N SER A 83 -24.12 20.84 3.06
CA SER A 83 -24.18 19.74 4.03
C SER A 83 -23.58 18.44 3.50
N ILE A 84 -23.84 18.10 2.24
CA ILE A 84 -23.29 16.89 1.59
C ILE A 84 -21.78 16.99 1.45
N ILE A 85 -21.28 18.14 0.99
CA ILE A 85 -19.85 18.41 0.82
C ILE A 85 -19.13 18.30 2.16
N LEU A 86 -19.65 18.95 3.21
CA LEU A 86 -19.05 18.92 4.54
C LEU A 86 -19.02 17.51 5.13
N HIS A 87 -20.09 16.74 4.95
CA HIS A 87 -20.13 15.34 5.41
C HIS A 87 -19.07 14.48 4.71
N ARG A 88 -18.97 14.59 3.38
CA ARG A 88 -17.98 13.84 2.59
C ARG A 88 -16.54 14.23 2.92
N VAL A 89 -16.28 15.50 3.19
CA VAL A 89 -14.97 15.97 3.62
C VAL A 89 -14.61 15.49 5.02
N ALA A 90 -15.57 15.38 5.93
CA ALA A 90 -15.34 14.86 7.27
C ALA A 90 -14.85 13.40 7.25
N ASP A 91 -15.35 12.57 6.33
CA ASP A 91 -14.91 11.18 6.17
C ASP A 91 -13.51 11.07 5.54
N TYR A 92 -13.15 11.98 4.63
CA TYR A 92 -11.88 11.95 3.93
C TYR A 92 -10.72 12.54 4.73
N GLY A 93 -10.97 13.64 5.45
CA GLY A 93 -9.99 14.44 6.18
C GLY A 93 -9.60 15.73 5.44
N GLU A 94 -9.74 16.87 6.11
CA GLU A 94 -9.43 18.19 5.53
C GLU A 94 -7.94 18.39 5.27
N GLU A 95 -7.08 17.74 6.04
CA GLU A 95 -5.63 17.81 5.92
C GLU A 95 -5.12 17.27 4.58
N LYS A 96 -5.89 16.38 3.94
CA LYS A 96 -5.55 15.77 2.65
C LYS A 96 -6.02 16.59 1.45
N LEU A 97 -6.81 17.65 1.68
CA LEU A 97 -7.30 18.52 0.62
C LEU A 97 -6.24 19.56 0.22
N PRO A 98 -6.14 19.89 -1.08
CA PRO A 98 -5.34 21.02 -1.52
C PRO A 98 -5.86 22.35 -0.94
N ALA A 99 -4.99 23.38 -0.93
CA ALA A 99 -5.22 24.62 -0.18
C ALA A 99 -6.47 25.39 -0.62
N ASP A 100 -6.78 25.34 -1.91
CA ASP A 100 -7.97 25.93 -2.53
C ASP A 100 -9.27 25.29 -2.00
N LEU A 101 -9.36 23.96 -2.01
CA LEU A 101 -10.52 23.24 -1.49
C LEU A 101 -10.66 23.44 0.02
N ARG A 102 -9.55 23.47 0.76
CA ARG A 102 -9.59 23.79 2.21
C ARG A 102 -10.18 25.17 2.47
N GLN A 103 -9.80 26.18 1.68
CA GLN A 103 -10.36 27.52 1.82
C GLN A 103 -11.87 27.52 1.54
N PHE A 104 -12.31 26.81 0.51
CA PHE A 104 -13.73 26.63 0.19
C PHE A 104 -14.51 25.98 1.34
N ILE A 105 -14.01 24.88 1.90
CA ILE A 105 -14.63 24.18 3.03
C ILE A 105 -14.69 25.05 4.28
N ASN A 106 -13.62 25.80 4.57
CA ASN A 106 -13.62 26.73 5.69
C ASN A 106 -14.67 27.84 5.51
N GLY A 107 -14.88 28.34 4.29
CA GLY A 107 -15.96 29.26 3.96
C GLY A 107 -17.35 28.65 4.22
N LEU A 108 -17.58 27.41 3.75
CA LEU A 108 -18.84 26.70 4.01
C LEU A 108 -19.11 26.53 5.52
N LYS A 109 -18.09 26.16 6.31
CA LYS A 109 -18.21 26.02 7.78
C LYS A 109 -18.49 27.33 8.50
N ALA A 110 -17.92 28.43 8.02
CA ALA A 110 -18.16 29.77 8.57
C ALA A 110 -19.57 30.31 8.26
N GLY A 111 -20.39 29.56 7.50
CA GLY A 111 -21.75 29.93 7.16
C GLY A 111 -21.85 30.86 5.94
N GLY A 112 -20.81 30.96 5.11
CA GLY A 112 -20.86 31.84 3.94
C GLY A 112 -19.73 31.69 2.92
N LEU A 113 -20.14 31.66 1.65
CA LEU A 113 -19.46 32.25 0.49
C LEU A 113 -20.41 33.23 -0.17
#